data_AF-A0A3M7E366-F1
#
_entry.id   AF-A0A3M7E366-F1
#
_cell.length_a   1.000
_cell.length_b   1.000
_cell.length_c   1.000
_cell.angle_alpha   90.00
_cell.angle_beta   90.00
_cell.angle_gamma   90.00
#
_symmetry.space_group_name_H-M   'P 1'
#
loop_
_entity.id
_entity.type
_entity.pdbx_description
1 polymer ?
#
loop_
_entity_poly.entity_id
_entity_poly.type
_entity_poly.pdbx_seq_one_letter_code
_entity_poly.pdbx_strand_id
1 'polypeptide(L)'
;MPAVPGESLLTTLFADVHYYFSDPISKPPHHRFDRGSYVYVYQNASAQTAKLEIANHAGTPDQDAFSGNLEVARVHYSHKQPTLFTFNIEGAMVQDHSQWHLPAHDPRGEQKYLYKIHTLDIYLWTESDAASFLQNRRATIPSQYLTVKDAPAPSASTSKARSPAEHRDSMSPV
;
A
#
# COMPACT_ATOMS: atom_id res chain seq x y z
N MET A 1 -8.04 -15.63 1.36
CA MET A 1 -8.04 -16.85 2.20
C MET A 1 -8.40 -16.45 3.64
N PRO A 2 -8.85 -17.36 4.52
CA PRO A 2 -9.03 -17.00 5.93
C PRO A 2 -7.67 -16.71 6.60
N ALA A 3 -7.67 -15.87 7.62
CA ALA A 3 -6.47 -15.62 8.44
C ALA A 3 -5.94 -16.94 9.02
N VAL A 4 -4.63 -17.16 9.01
CA VAL A 4 -4.03 -18.33 9.65
C VAL A 4 -3.91 -18.10 11.17
N PRO A 5 -3.72 -19.15 12.00
CA PRO A 5 -3.59 -18.98 13.45
C PRO A 5 -2.53 -17.94 13.83
N GLY A 6 -2.92 -16.97 14.66
CA GLY A 6 -2.05 -15.86 15.09
C GLY A 6 -2.10 -14.61 14.20
N GLU A 7 -2.73 -14.69 13.03
CA GLU A 7 -3.01 -13.52 12.20
C GLU A 7 -4.40 -12.93 12.49
N SER A 8 -4.48 -11.60 12.43
CA SER A 8 -5.75 -10.86 12.39
C SER A 8 -5.83 -10.04 11.10
N LEU A 9 -7.02 -9.97 10.51
CA LEU A 9 -7.29 -9.08 9.38
C LEU A 9 -7.35 -7.64 9.88
N LEU A 10 -6.44 -6.79 9.40
CA LEU A 10 -6.41 -5.36 9.75
C LEU A 10 -7.34 -4.53 8.89
N THR A 11 -7.31 -4.75 7.58
CA THR A 11 -8.12 -4.00 6.64
C THR A 11 -8.36 -4.76 5.35
N THR A 12 -9.50 -4.47 4.74
CA THR A 12 -9.88 -4.89 3.39
C THR A 12 -10.09 -3.63 2.58
N LEU A 13 -9.33 -3.48 1.51
CA LEU A 13 -9.36 -2.32 0.63
C LEU A 13 -9.67 -2.75 -0.80
N PHE A 14 -9.96 -1.77 -1.66
CA PHE A 14 -10.19 -1.99 -3.07
C PHE A 14 -9.24 -1.13 -3.91
N ALA A 15 -8.63 -1.74 -4.92
CA ALA A 15 -7.58 -1.12 -5.71
C ALA A 15 -7.57 -1.61 -7.16
N ASP A 16 -7.00 -0.80 -8.04
CA ASP A 16 -6.45 -1.30 -9.30
C ASP A 16 -4.97 -1.63 -9.06
N VAL A 17 -4.46 -2.71 -9.66
CA VAL A 17 -3.16 -3.29 -9.31
C VAL A 17 -2.34 -3.60 -10.55
N HIS A 18 -1.11 -3.11 -10.59
CA HIS A 18 -0.15 -3.37 -11.66
C HIS A 18 0.97 -4.27 -11.13
N TYR A 19 1.06 -5.46 -11.69
CA TYR A 19 2.09 -6.46 -11.42
C TYR A 19 3.19 -6.38 -12.46
N TYR A 20 4.45 -6.30 -12.01
CA TYR A 20 5.62 -6.46 -12.86
C TYR A 20 6.35 -7.75 -12.47
N PHE A 21 6.56 -8.63 -13.43
CA PHE A 21 7.26 -9.91 -13.24
C PHE A 21 8.76 -9.81 -13.51
N SER A 22 9.18 -8.72 -14.13
CA SER A 22 10.55 -8.29 -14.33
C SER A 22 10.74 -6.86 -13.82
N ASP A 23 11.96 -6.35 -13.93
CA ASP A 23 12.22 -4.94 -13.67
C ASP A 23 11.30 -4.05 -14.56
N PRO A 24 10.58 -3.04 -14.00
CA PRO A 24 9.72 -2.15 -14.76
C PRO A 24 10.41 -1.45 -15.96
N ILE A 25 11.74 -1.27 -15.93
CA ILE A 25 12.48 -0.68 -17.06
C ILE A 25 12.90 -1.69 -18.13
N SER A 26 12.72 -2.99 -17.89
CA SER A 26 13.08 -4.05 -18.84
C SER A 26 12.32 -3.96 -20.17
N LYS A 27 12.96 -4.45 -21.25
CA LYS A 27 12.42 -4.47 -22.62
C LYS A 27 12.62 -5.86 -23.24
N PRO A 28 11.55 -6.57 -23.67
CA PRO A 28 10.13 -6.18 -23.53
C PRO A 28 9.67 -6.21 -22.06
N PRO A 29 8.70 -5.37 -21.67
CA PRO A 29 8.20 -5.37 -20.31
C PRO A 29 7.31 -6.61 -20.09
N HIS A 30 7.44 -7.26 -18.93
CA HIS A 30 6.57 -8.37 -18.56
C HIS A 30 5.74 -7.97 -17.34
N HIS A 31 4.47 -7.64 -17.60
CA HIS A 31 3.58 -7.09 -16.59
C HIS A 31 2.12 -7.47 -16.85
N ARG A 32 1.29 -7.31 -15.82
CA ARG A 32 -0.15 -7.52 -15.85
C ARG A 32 -0.82 -6.40 -15.06
N PHE A 33 -1.99 -5.95 -15.50
CA PHE A 33 -2.79 -4.97 -14.79
C PHE A 33 -4.20 -5.51 -14.57
N ASP A 34 -4.65 -5.50 -13.33
CA ASP A 34 -5.99 -5.94 -12.93
C ASP A 34 -6.71 -4.77 -12.28
N ARG A 35 -7.98 -4.61 -12.65
CA ARG A 35 -8.85 -3.57 -12.08
C ARG A 35 -9.79 -4.18 -11.06
N GLY A 36 -10.03 -3.47 -9.98
CA GLY A 36 -10.97 -3.88 -8.95
C GLY A 36 -10.56 -5.15 -8.22
N SER A 37 -9.35 -5.15 -7.66
CA SER A 37 -8.83 -6.22 -6.82
C SER A 37 -9.10 -5.93 -5.35
N TYR A 38 -9.40 -6.99 -4.59
CA TYR A 38 -9.44 -6.90 -3.14
C TYR A 38 -8.03 -6.97 -2.57
N VAL A 39 -7.71 -6.03 -1.68
CA VAL A 39 -6.43 -5.97 -0.99
C VAL A 39 -6.66 -6.22 0.50
N TYR A 40 -6.07 -7.28 1.02
CA TYR A 40 -6.16 -7.66 2.43
C TYR A 40 -4.82 -7.47 3.11
N VAL A 41 -4.84 -6.86 4.28
CA VAL A 41 -3.66 -6.76 5.15
C VAL A 41 -3.91 -7.55 6.41
N TYR A 42 -3.03 -8.50 6.68
CA TYR A 42 -3.03 -9.28 7.91
C TYR A 42 -1.85 -8.87 8.78
N GLN A 43 -2.04 -8.90 10.10
CA GLN A 43 -0.97 -8.70 11.07
C GLN A 43 -0.88 -9.91 11.98
N ASN A 44 0.35 -10.34 12.26
CA ASN A 44 0.64 -11.24 13.35
C ASN A 44 1.24 -10.42 14.50
N ALA A 45 0.45 -10.13 15.53
CA ALA A 45 0.88 -9.31 16.65
C ALA A 45 2.01 -9.96 17.47
N SER A 46 2.01 -11.29 17.58
CA SER A 46 3.02 -12.04 18.33
C SER A 46 4.38 -12.02 17.64
N ALA A 47 4.39 -12.13 16.32
CA ALA A 47 5.61 -12.12 15.52
C ALA A 47 6.01 -10.71 15.04
N GLN A 48 5.16 -9.69 15.27
CA GLN A 48 5.32 -8.33 14.75
C GLN A 48 5.51 -8.29 13.22
N THR A 49 4.83 -9.19 12.52
CA THR A 49 4.90 -9.31 11.06
C THR A 49 3.57 -8.92 10.42
N ALA A 50 3.62 -8.59 9.13
CA ALA A 50 2.45 -8.30 8.34
C ALA A 50 2.51 -9.01 6.99
N LYS A 51 1.35 -9.41 6.50
CA LYS A 51 1.17 -10.09 5.21
C LYS A 51 0.18 -9.31 4.35
N LEU A 52 0.49 -9.23 3.06
CA LEU A 52 -0.40 -8.70 2.03
C LEU A 52 -0.98 -9.87 1.26
N GLU A 53 -2.27 -9.83 0.99
CA GLU A 53 -2.94 -10.71 0.03
C GLU A 53 -3.72 -9.84 -0.96
N ILE A 54 -3.64 -10.15 -2.24
CA ILE A 54 -4.46 -9.51 -3.26
C ILE A 54 -5.20 -10.58 -4.03
N ALA A 55 -6.51 -10.43 -4.13
CA ALA A 55 -7.38 -11.28 -4.92
C ALA A 55 -7.95 -10.49 -6.10
N ASN A 56 -7.63 -10.93 -7.32
CA ASN A 56 -8.14 -10.38 -8.56
C ASN A 56 -9.39 -11.16 -8.96
N HIS A 57 -10.38 -10.47 -9.57
CA HIS A 57 -11.60 -11.09 -10.09
C HIS A 57 -12.31 -12.02 -9.09
N ALA A 58 -12.32 -11.64 -7.81
CA ALA A 58 -12.85 -12.47 -6.73
C ALA A 58 -14.33 -12.82 -6.96
N GLY A 59 -14.68 -14.10 -6.80
CA GLY A 59 -16.02 -14.63 -7.04
C GLY A 59 -16.33 -14.97 -8.51
N THR A 60 -15.34 -14.87 -9.42
CA THR A 60 -15.50 -15.22 -10.84
C THR A 60 -14.66 -16.46 -11.22
N PRO A 61 -14.91 -17.09 -12.39
CA PRO A 61 -14.06 -18.17 -12.89
C PRO A 61 -12.60 -17.78 -13.14
N ASP A 62 -12.34 -16.49 -13.37
CA ASP A 62 -11.01 -15.94 -13.66
C ASP A 62 -10.25 -15.52 -12.39
N GLN A 63 -10.79 -15.84 -11.21
CA GLN A 63 -10.18 -15.49 -9.93
C GLN A 63 -8.76 -16.05 -9.81
N ASP A 64 -7.84 -15.18 -9.41
CA ASP A 64 -6.54 -15.56 -8.88
C ASP A 64 -6.13 -14.65 -7.73
N ALA A 65 -5.13 -15.10 -6.99
CA ALA A 65 -4.63 -14.36 -5.84
C ALA A 65 -3.17 -14.70 -5.60
N PHE A 66 -2.50 -13.82 -4.88
CA PHE A 66 -1.23 -14.13 -4.25
C PHE A 66 -1.24 -13.60 -2.82
N SER A 67 -0.35 -14.14 -2.00
CA SER A 67 -0.04 -13.55 -0.70
C SER A 67 1.47 -13.49 -0.50
N GLY A 68 1.90 -12.65 0.43
CA GLY A 68 3.32 -12.53 0.75
C GLY A 68 3.58 -11.71 1.99
N ASN A 69 4.60 -12.14 2.75
CA ASN A 69 5.07 -11.37 3.91
C ASN A 69 5.66 -10.03 3.45
N LEU A 70 5.41 -8.98 4.22
CA LEU A 70 5.81 -7.62 3.88
C LEU A 70 7.25 -7.27 4.28
N GLU A 71 7.95 -8.16 4.98
CA GLU A 71 9.35 -7.98 5.39
C GLU A 71 10.34 -8.07 4.21
N VAL A 72 9.91 -8.66 3.10
CA VAL A 72 10.69 -8.76 1.86
C VAL A 72 10.32 -7.67 0.86
N ALA A 73 9.45 -6.72 1.24
CA ALA A 73 8.93 -5.69 0.35
C ALA A 73 9.33 -4.29 0.83
N ARG A 74 9.99 -3.53 -0.04
CA ARG A 74 10.23 -2.10 0.18
C ARG A 74 9.08 -1.30 -0.40
N VAL A 75 8.39 -0.56 0.46
CA VAL A 75 7.21 0.22 0.09
C VAL A 75 7.59 1.68 -0.10
N HIS A 76 7.17 2.23 -1.23
CA HIS A 76 7.32 3.64 -1.57
C HIS A 76 5.95 4.29 -1.65
N TYR A 77 5.84 5.46 -1.02
CA TYR A 77 4.65 6.29 -1.03
C TYR A 77 5.06 7.76 -1.19
N SER A 78 4.30 8.52 -1.98
CA SER A 78 4.47 9.97 -2.10
C SER A 78 3.12 10.65 -1.90
N HIS A 79 3.11 11.72 -1.10
CA HIS A 79 1.93 12.55 -0.93
C HIS A 79 1.50 13.28 -2.23
N LYS A 80 2.35 13.30 -3.28
CA LYS A 80 1.96 13.81 -4.61
C LYS A 80 1.05 12.85 -5.39
N GLN A 81 1.08 11.56 -5.05
CA GLN A 81 0.24 10.51 -5.62
C GLN A 81 -0.40 9.75 -4.46
N PRO A 82 -1.37 10.38 -3.75
CA PRO A 82 -1.78 9.95 -2.43
C PRO A 82 -2.48 8.58 -2.40
N THR A 83 -2.85 8.04 -3.56
CA THR A 83 -3.48 6.73 -3.71
C THR A 83 -2.55 5.63 -4.23
N LEU A 84 -1.31 5.96 -4.59
CA LEU A 84 -0.34 5.01 -5.14
C LEU A 84 0.64 4.53 -4.07
N PHE A 85 0.77 3.21 -3.97
CA PHE A 85 1.84 2.55 -3.25
C PHE A 85 2.61 1.62 -4.19
N THR A 86 3.93 1.80 -4.25
CA THR A 86 4.82 0.93 -5.03
C THR A 86 5.58 0.02 -4.10
N PHE A 87 5.51 -1.28 -4.33
CA PHE A 87 6.26 -2.31 -3.59
C PHE A 87 7.34 -2.87 -4.51
N ASN A 88 8.59 -2.83 -4.06
CA ASN A 88 9.68 -3.56 -4.69
C ASN A 88 10.01 -4.78 -3.85
N ILE A 89 9.92 -5.96 -4.46
CA ILE A 89 10.07 -7.24 -3.76
C ILE A 89 11.52 -7.67 -3.84
N GLU A 90 12.14 -7.86 -2.69
CA GLU A 90 13.49 -8.40 -2.56
C GLU A 90 13.47 -9.89 -2.85
N GLY A 91 13.47 -10.24 -4.13
CA GLY A 91 13.28 -11.62 -4.57
C GLY A 91 14.24 -12.62 -3.92
N ALA A 92 15.49 -12.26 -3.65
CA ALA A 92 16.45 -13.14 -2.99
C ALA A 92 16.03 -13.55 -1.56
N MET A 93 15.18 -12.75 -0.90
CA MET A 93 14.69 -13.00 0.45
C MET A 93 13.41 -13.86 0.46
N VAL A 94 12.77 -14.06 -0.70
CA VAL A 94 11.58 -14.90 -0.83
C VAL A 94 12.01 -16.37 -0.91
N GLN A 95 12.01 -17.05 0.24
CA GLN A 95 12.36 -18.48 0.34
C GLN A 95 11.20 -19.41 -0.09
N ASP A 96 9.97 -18.96 0.12
CA ASP A 96 8.76 -19.73 -0.15
C ASP A 96 8.22 -19.41 -1.55
N HIS A 97 8.27 -20.39 -2.45
CA HIS A 97 7.79 -20.27 -3.83
C HIS A 97 6.27 -20.10 -3.95
N SER A 98 5.50 -20.29 -2.87
CA SER A 98 4.07 -19.99 -2.86
C SER A 98 3.75 -18.51 -2.61
N GLN A 99 4.74 -17.73 -2.13
CA GLN A 99 4.56 -16.31 -1.83
C GLN A 99 5.06 -15.43 -2.96
N TRP A 100 4.42 -14.27 -3.16
CA TRP A 100 4.83 -13.30 -4.17
C TRP A 100 4.90 -13.87 -5.60
N HIS A 101 4.04 -14.83 -5.93
CA HIS A 101 3.88 -15.31 -7.29
C HIS A 101 2.43 -15.20 -7.74
N LEU A 102 2.23 -14.86 -9.01
CA LEU A 102 0.90 -14.73 -9.61
C LEU A 102 0.92 -15.37 -11.00
N PRO A 103 -0.16 -16.07 -11.41
CA PRO A 103 -0.20 -16.62 -12.74
C PRO A 103 -0.34 -15.52 -13.78
N ALA A 104 0.48 -15.58 -14.84
CA ALA A 104 0.41 -14.67 -15.97
C ALA A 104 0.84 -15.38 -17.26
N HIS A 105 0.48 -14.80 -18.40
CA HIS A 105 1.00 -15.26 -19.68
C HIS A 105 2.48 -14.90 -19.82
N ASP A 106 3.23 -15.72 -20.54
CA ASP A 106 4.59 -15.38 -20.96
C ASP A 106 4.59 -14.13 -21.86
N PRO A 107 5.75 -13.47 -22.06
CA PRO A 107 5.82 -12.27 -22.91
C PRO A 107 5.34 -12.48 -24.36
N ARG A 108 5.23 -13.73 -24.81
CA ARG A 108 4.71 -14.11 -26.13
C ARG A 108 3.20 -14.37 -26.14
N GLY A 109 2.56 -14.45 -24.98
CA GLY A 109 1.12 -14.67 -24.82
C GLY A 109 0.68 -16.13 -25.02
N GLU A 110 1.61 -17.07 -25.15
CA GLU A 110 1.32 -18.46 -25.56
C GLU A 110 1.00 -19.38 -24.39
N GLN A 111 1.65 -19.17 -23.24
CA GLN A 111 1.58 -20.10 -22.11
C GLN A 111 1.40 -19.33 -20.79
N LYS A 112 0.61 -19.90 -19.87
CA LYS A 112 0.36 -19.33 -18.54
C LYS A 112 1.24 -20.04 -17.51
N TYR A 113 2.08 -19.26 -16.82
CA TYR A 113 2.97 -19.77 -15.77
C TYR A 113 2.78 -18.98 -14.48
N LEU A 114 3.26 -19.55 -13.39
CA LEU A 114 3.33 -18.87 -12.11
C LEU A 114 4.61 -18.03 -12.05
N TYR A 115 4.47 -16.72 -12.18
CA TYR A 115 5.61 -15.80 -12.23
C TYR A 115 5.83 -15.12 -10.89
N LYS A 116 7.10 -14.94 -10.54
CA LYS A 116 7.50 -14.15 -9.39
C LYS A 116 7.19 -12.67 -9.63
N ILE A 117 6.58 -12.02 -8.66
CA ILE A 117 6.33 -10.58 -8.67
C ILE A 117 7.65 -9.88 -8.28
N HIS A 118 8.13 -9.01 -9.16
CA HIS A 118 9.27 -8.14 -8.92
C HIS A 118 8.85 -6.80 -8.32
N THR A 119 7.82 -6.18 -8.90
CA THR A 119 7.29 -4.89 -8.46
C THR A 119 5.77 -4.90 -8.54
N LEU A 120 5.14 -4.16 -7.64
CA LEU A 120 3.70 -4.05 -7.53
C LEU A 120 3.33 -2.58 -7.32
N ASP A 121 2.49 -2.04 -8.18
CA ASP A 121 1.85 -0.75 -7.94
C ASP A 121 0.39 -0.99 -7.53
N ILE A 122 0.00 -0.47 -6.37
CA ILE A 122 -1.36 -0.54 -5.85
C ILE A 122 -1.96 0.87 -5.92
N TYR A 123 -3.00 1.03 -6.72
CA TYR A 123 -3.76 2.26 -6.90
C TYR A 123 -5.06 2.15 -6.11
N LEU A 124 -5.04 2.60 -4.86
CA LEU A 124 -6.22 2.59 -4.00
C LEU A 124 -7.29 3.54 -4.54
N TRP A 125 -8.55 3.13 -4.46
CA TRP A 125 -9.64 3.88 -5.08
C TRP A 125 -9.98 5.20 -4.37
N THR A 126 -9.73 5.28 -3.06
CA THR A 126 -9.99 6.49 -2.28
C THR A 126 -8.77 6.92 -1.48
N GLU A 127 -8.63 8.24 -1.28
CA GLU A 127 -7.57 8.78 -0.42
C GLU A 127 -7.76 8.38 1.06
N SER A 128 -9.01 8.17 1.50
CA SER A 128 -9.31 7.72 2.87
C SER A 128 -8.75 6.31 3.12
N ASP A 129 -8.94 5.41 2.14
CA ASP A 129 -8.40 4.05 2.18
C ASP A 129 -6.87 4.09 2.15
N ALA A 130 -6.29 4.96 1.31
CA ALA A 130 -4.85 5.15 1.23
C ALA A 130 -4.24 5.71 2.52
N ALA A 131 -4.89 6.67 3.17
CA ALA A 131 -4.46 7.21 4.45
C ALA A 131 -4.52 6.14 5.54
N SER A 132 -5.60 5.35 5.59
CA SER A 132 -5.76 4.24 6.53
C SER A 132 -4.71 3.15 6.30
N PHE A 133 -4.42 2.81 5.04
CA PHE A 133 -3.38 1.87 4.67
C PHE A 133 -1.99 2.35 5.11
N LEU A 134 -1.66 3.63 4.86
CA LEU A 134 -0.38 4.21 5.29
C LEU A 134 -0.23 4.18 6.81
N GLN A 135 -1.29 4.50 7.56
CA GLN A 135 -1.28 4.45 9.02
C GLN A 135 -1.05 3.02 9.52
N ASN A 136 -1.74 2.04 8.97
CA ASN A 136 -1.55 0.63 9.29
C ASN A 136 -0.13 0.18 8.98
N ARG A 137 0.45 0.58 7.85
CA ARG A 137 1.85 0.26 7.50
C ARG A 137 2.82 0.86 8.52
N ARG A 138 2.68 2.13 8.89
CA ARG A 138 3.53 2.76 9.91
C ARG A 138 3.46 2.07 11.27
N ALA A 139 2.31 1.52 11.63
CA ALA A 139 2.11 0.82 12.90
C ALA A 139 2.63 -0.63 12.90
N THR A 140 2.73 -1.27 11.73
CA THR A 140 2.97 -2.72 11.62
C THR A 140 4.35 -3.10 11.10
N ILE A 141 5.07 -2.20 10.44
CA ILE A 141 6.41 -2.50 9.93
C ILE A 141 7.45 -1.48 10.37
N PRO A 142 8.72 -1.92 10.53
CA PRO A 142 9.84 -1.03 10.72
C PRO A 142 9.94 0.02 9.60
N SER A 143 10.33 1.24 9.96
CA SER A 143 10.44 2.38 9.04
C SER A 143 11.41 2.13 7.88
N GLN A 144 12.39 1.25 8.03
CA GLN A 144 13.33 0.88 6.97
C GLN A 144 12.66 0.25 5.73
N TYR A 145 11.46 -0.32 5.90
CA TYR A 145 10.69 -0.93 4.80
C TYR A 145 9.65 0.02 4.19
N LEU A 146 9.51 1.24 4.70
CA LEU A 146 8.54 2.23 4.23
C LEU A 146 9.21 3.59 4.00
N THR A 147 9.34 3.97 2.74
CA THR A 147 9.79 5.30 2.35
C THR A 147 8.59 6.20 2.02
N VAL A 148 8.42 7.28 2.78
CA VAL A 148 7.40 8.30 2.54
C VAL A 148 8.07 9.59 2.05
N LYS A 149 7.60 10.12 0.92
CA LYS A 149 8.11 11.34 0.29
C LYS A 149 7.05 12.43 0.21
N ASP A 150 7.51 13.67 0.07
CA ASP A 150 6.69 14.86 -0.18
C ASP A 150 5.66 15.16 0.92
N ALA A 151 5.92 14.74 2.16
CA ALA A 151 5.05 15.05 3.29
C ALA A 151 4.81 16.56 3.40
N PRO A 152 3.55 17.00 3.57
CA PRO A 152 3.27 18.42 3.75
C PRO A 152 4.06 18.95 4.94
N ALA A 153 4.66 20.14 4.78
CA ALA A 153 5.34 20.80 5.88
C ALA A 153 4.37 20.90 7.07
N PRO A 154 4.81 20.60 8.31
CA PRO A 154 3.95 20.76 9.47
C PRO A 154 3.43 22.20 9.48
N SER A 155 2.11 22.37 9.36
CA SER A 155 1.52 23.70 9.39
C SER A 155 1.79 24.33 10.75
N ALA A 156 2.62 25.37 10.77
CA ALA A 156 2.78 26.20 11.95
C ALA A 156 1.51 27.06 12.13
N SER A 157 0.51 26.56 12.86
CA SER A 157 -0.70 27.31 13.25
C SER A 157 -1.45 26.53 14.34
N THR A 158 -1.80 27.01 15.53
CA THR A 158 -1.95 28.37 16.06
C THR A 158 -1.97 28.31 17.61
N SER A 159 -0.92 28.78 18.27
CA SER A 159 -0.96 29.19 19.69
C SER A 159 -0.94 30.72 19.78
N LYS A 160 -1.84 31.40 19.07
CA LYS A 160 -2.23 32.76 19.45
C LYS A 160 -3.44 32.66 20.36
N ALA A 161 -3.16 32.56 21.65
CA ALA A 161 -4.09 32.93 22.70
C ALA A 161 -4.70 34.29 22.34
N ARG A 162 -6.00 34.29 22.04
CA ARG A 162 -6.79 35.50 21.83
C ARG A 162 -7.02 36.11 23.21
N SER A 163 -6.14 37.01 23.63
CA SER A 163 -6.41 37.89 24.76
C SER A 163 -7.54 38.87 24.36
N PRO A 164 -8.63 38.98 25.14
CA PRO A 164 -9.62 40.03 24.92
C PRO A 164 -9.06 41.32 25.54
N ALA A 165 -8.40 42.14 24.74
CA ALA A 165 -8.09 43.51 25.16
C ALA A 165 -9.35 44.36 24.96
N GLU A 166 -10.01 44.63 26.08
CA GLU A 166 -11.04 45.63 26.27
C GLU A 166 -10.62 46.96 25.62
N HIS A 167 -11.30 47.37 24.54
CA HIS A 167 -11.26 48.78 24.15
C HIS A 167 -12.32 49.51 24.95
N ARG A 168 -11.84 50.11 26.05
CA ARG A 168 -12.56 51.03 26.93
C ARG A 168 -13.16 52.19 26.13
N ASP A 169 -14.26 52.66 26.68
CA ASP A 169 -15.06 53.82 26.31
C ASP A 169 -14.27 55.01 25.77
N SER A 170 -14.82 55.64 24.73
CA SER A 170 -14.49 57.01 24.35
C SER A 170 -15.79 57.76 24.02
N MET A 171 -16.47 58.16 25.10
CA MET A 171 -17.31 59.36 25.24
C MET A 171 -16.46 60.33 26.09
N SER A 172 -16.26 61.63 25.88
CA SER A 172 -16.95 62.74 25.20
C SER A 172 -15.94 63.95 25.11
N PRO A 173 -16.33 65.24 25.17
CA PRO A 173 -16.79 66.15 24.10
C PRO A 173 -15.89 67.40 23.93
N VAL A 174 -15.99 68.12 22.80
CA VAL A 174 -15.95 69.61 22.69
C VAL A 174 -16.78 70.02 21.49
#